data_AF-A0A6B1HMA6-F1
#
_entry.id   AF-A0A6B1HMA6-F1
#
_cell.length_a   1.000
_cell.length_b   1.000
_cell.length_c   1.000
_cell.angle_alpha   90.00
_cell.angle_beta   90.00
_cell.angle_gamma   90.00
#
_symmetry.space_group_name_H-M   'P 1'
#
loop_
_entity.id
_entity.type
_entity.pdbx_description
1 polymer ?
#
loop_
_entity_poly.entity_id
_entity_poly.type
_entity_poly.pdbx_seq_one_letter_code
_entity_poly.pdbx_strand_id
1 'polypeptide(L)'
;MPWGSPTSTACTTSPVAFGRGATNTVARPIGRSNSADAWLAAGPIRSGSSSLVPDDLRSLLAGRSIRVAVSECLLGRSVRWNGEHNGDAWPRQRLEKVFTLVGICPEVGIGMGVPRHPIQLVGEASAPRVVAVNDPNLDYTDRLNGYASEVAGMLDDVHGYIFADRSPSCGLAGVKVFAEDGSFERVGRGVYAAAVRAGYPDLPAVDAETLDDERVLLDFVLSVLTSYGVVDRAAGLRDLVRGSLNP
;
A
#
# COMPACT_ATOMS: atom_id res chain seq x y z
N MET A 1 17.73 -32.03 61.39
CA MET A 1 17.42 -31.41 62.69
C MET A 1 16.89 -29.99 62.42
N PRO A 2 15.61 -29.69 62.71
CA PRO A 2 15.00 -28.39 62.40
C PRO A 2 14.50 -27.66 63.66
N TRP A 3 15.05 -26.50 64.02
CA TRP A 3 14.55 -25.58 65.06
C TRP A 3 15.08 -24.17 64.70
N GLY A 4 14.35 -23.05 64.68
CA GLY A 4 12.96 -22.73 64.99
C GLY A 4 12.62 -21.32 64.49
N SER A 5 11.33 -21.01 64.40
CA SER A 5 10.74 -19.69 64.08
C SER A 5 10.59 -18.84 65.37
N PRO A 6 9.76 -17.77 65.41
CA PRO A 6 9.99 -16.40 64.91
C PRO A 6 9.87 -15.35 66.04
N THR A 7 10.20 -14.08 65.79
CA THR A 7 9.76 -12.97 66.66
C THR A 7 9.08 -11.88 65.86
N SER A 8 7.82 -11.66 66.23
CA SER A 8 6.91 -10.60 65.86
C SER A 8 7.23 -9.32 66.65
N THR A 9 7.15 -8.15 66.01
CA THR A 9 6.64 -6.92 66.65
C THR A 9 5.93 -6.07 65.60
N ALA A 10 4.62 -5.92 65.78
CA ALA A 10 3.80 -4.87 65.18
C ALA A 10 3.45 -3.84 66.27
N CYS A 11 3.44 -2.55 65.93
CA CYS A 11 2.46 -1.52 66.37
C CYS A 11 2.77 -0.21 65.61
N THR A 12 1.93 0.28 64.67
CA THR A 12 0.75 1.17 64.84
C THR A 12 1.10 2.46 65.60
N THR A 13 0.85 3.71 65.18
CA THR A 13 -0.36 4.43 64.67
C THR A 13 0.03 5.85 64.20
N SER A 14 -0.34 6.29 62.98
CA SER A 14 -1.36 7.34 62.67
C SER A 14 -0.84 8.81 62.62
N PRO A 15 -1.62 9.81 62.13
CA PRO A 15 -1.85 10.14 60.71
C PRO A 15 -1.66 11.66 60.41
N VAL A 16 -2.23 12.16 59.30
CA VAL A 16 -2.55 13.57 58.89
C VAL A 16 -1.77 13.97 57.61
N ALA A 17 -2.29 13.84 56.38
CA ALA A 17 -3.44 14.46 55.69
C ALA A 17 -3.07 15.67 54.80
N PHE A 18 -3.83 15.76 53.70
CA PHE A 18 -4.08 16.89 52.80
C PHE A 18 -3.12 17.19 51.64
N GLY A 19 -3.55 16.76 50.45
CA GLY A 19 -3.16 17.34 49.16
C GLY A 19 -4.24 17.04 48.12
N ARG A 20 -5.17 17.97 47.93
CA ARG A 20 -6.27 17.92 46.94
C ARG A 20 -5.69 17.94 45.51
N GLY A 21 -6.29 17.18 44.59
CA GLY A 21 -5.98 17.33 43.17
C GLY A 21 -6.71 16.37 42.23
N ALA A 22 -7.83 16.85 41.68
CA ALA A 22 -8.36 16.53 40.35
C ALA A 22 -8.85 15.09 40.04
N THR A 23 -10.16 14.92 40.24
CA THR A 23 -11.15 14.44 39.25
C THR A 23 -10.77 13.30 38.29
N ASN A 24 -11.39 12.15 38.56
CA ASN A 24 -11.89 11.18 37.59
C ASN A 24 -12.16 11.83 36.22
N THR A 25 -11.33 11.49 35.22
CA THR A 25 -11.65 11.76 33.82
C THR A 25 -11.61 10.43 33.09
N VAL A 26 -12.82 9.91 32.92
CA VAL A 26 -13.32 9.06 31.84
C VAL A 26 -12.29 8.79 30.74
N ALA A 27 -12.05 7.50 30.51
CA ALA A 27 -11.43 6.98 29.30
C ALA A 27 -11.91 7.76 28.07
N ARG A 28 -11.00 8.51 27.43
CA ARG A 28 -11.27 9.02 26.08
C ARG A 28 -11.23 7.82 25.15
N PRO A 29 -12.29 7.50 24.41
CA PRO A 29 -12.13 6.61 23.28
C PRO A 29 -11.17 7.34 22.34
N ILE A 30 -10.00 6.74 22.10
CA ILE A 30 -9.21 7.03 20.91
C ILE A 30 -10.16 6.85 19.75
N GLY A 31 -10.59 7.98 19.19
CA GLY A 31 -11.60 8.04 18.15
C GLY A 31 -11.20 7.12 17.02
N ARG A 32 -12.06 6.16 16.72
CA ARG A 32 -12.12 5.52 15.41
C ARG A 32 -12.44 6.63 14.40
N SER A 33 -11.43 7.33 13.91
CA SER A 33 -11.54 7.92 12.58
C SER A 33 -11.33 6.75 11.62
N ASN A 34 -12.43 6.23 11.09
CA ASN A 34 -12.38 5.23 10.04
C ASN A 34 -11.47 5.77 8.93
N SER A 35 -10.46 4.98 8.58
CA SER A 35 -9.57 5.17 7.44
C SER A 35 -10.32 5.29 6.10
N ALA A 36 -11.64 5.13 6.08
CA ALA A 36 -12.56 5.49 5.00
C ALA A 36 -12.65 7.01 4.74
N ASP A 37 -12.53 7.87 5.76
CA ASP A 37 -12.64 9.33 5.57
C ASP A 37 -11.37 9.96 4.98
N ALA A 38 -10.22 9.29 5.10
CA ALA A 38 -8.96 9.73 4.50
C ALA A 38 -9.02 9.70 2.94
N TRP A 39 -9.90 8.88 2.36
CA TRP A 39 -10.17 8.80 0.92
C TRP A 39 -10.82 10.08 0.36
N LEU A 40 -11.61 10.77 1.17
CA LEU A 40 -12.26 12.03 0.78
C LEU A 40 -11.30 13.22 0.89
N ALA A 41 -10.29 13.14 1.76
CA ALA A 41 -9.30 14.20 1.96
C ALA A 41 -8.19 14.19 0.89
N ALA A 42 -7.75 13.02 0.44
CA ALA A 42 -6.90 12.85 -0.72
C ALA A 42 -7.76 12.83 -2.00
N GLY A 43 -8.48 13.92 -2.25
CA GLY A 43 -9.33 14.03 -3.44
C GLY A 43 -8.59 13.64 -4.73
N PRO A 44 -9.30 13.15 -5.76
CA PRO A 44 -8.69 12.81 -7.03
C PRO A 44 -7.83 13.99 -7.51
N ILE A 45 -6.58 13.73 -7.90
CA ILE A 45 -5.77 14.72 -8.60
C ILE A 45 -6.48 14.94 -9.95
N ARG A 46 -7.41 15.90 -9.98
CA ARG A 46 -8.03 16.38 -11.21
C ARG A 46 -7.03 17.31 -11.89
N SER A 47 -6.11 16.75 -12.65
CA SER A 47 -5.35 17.53 -13.63
C SER A 47 -5.87 17.25 -15.03
N GLY A 48 -6.50 18.27 -15.61
CA GLY A 48 -6.57 18.42 -17.07
C GLY A 48 -7.83 17.92 -17.73
N SER A 49 -8.80 18.83 -17.90
CA SER A 49 -9.65 18.81 -19.10
C SER A 49 -8.76 19.08 -20.30
N SER A 50 -8.26 18.03 -20.96
CA SER A 50 -7.74 18.13 -22.32
C SER A 50 -8.09 16.86 -23.08
N SER A 51 -9.16 17.00 -23.86
CA SER A 51 -9.53 16.26 -25.08
C SER A 51 -8.46 15.33 -25.67
N LEU A 52 -8.20 14.16 -25.07
CA LEU A 52 -7.38 13.10 -25.68
C LEU A 52 -7.79 11.67 -25.26
N VAL A 53 -8.92 11.50 -24.58
CA VAL A 53 -9.60 10.19 -24.67
C VAL A 53 -10.28 10.25 -26.03
N PRO A 54 -9.99 9.37 -27.00
CA PRO A 54 -10.82 9.29 -28.20
C PRO A 54 -12.26 9.13 -27.71
N ASP A 55 -13.18 9.92 -28.28
CA ASP A 55 -14.58 9.95 -27.86
C ASP A 55 -15.17 8.54 -27.77
N ASP A 56 -14.64 7.61 -28.56
CA ASP A 56 -14.93 6.18 -28.59
C ASP A 56 -14.77 5.46 -27.24
N LEU A 57 -13.64 5.61 -26.53
CA LEU A 57 -13.43 4.92 -25.24
C LEU A 57 -14.27 5.57 -24.14
N ARG A 58 -14.41 6.91 -24.17
CA ARG A 58 -15.31 7.63 -23.25
C ARG A 58 -16.78 7.25 -23.45
N SER A 59 -17.18 7.04 -24.70
CA SER A 59 -18.52 6.56 -25.07
C SER A 59 -18.75 5.13 -24.58
N LEU A 60 -17.76 4.24 -24.71
CA LEU A 60 -17.82 2.89 -24.16
C LEU A 60 -17.98 2.88 -22.63
N LEU A 61 -17.33 3.82 -21.94
CA LEU A 61 -17.41 3.96 -20.48
C LEU A 61 -18.63 4.75 -19.99
N ALA A 62 -19.43 5.32 -20.90
CA ALA A 62 -20.63 6.11 -20.61
C ALA A 62 -20.40 7.21 -19.54
N GLY A 63 -19.22 7.83 -19.53
CA GLY A 63 -18.84 8.87 -18.56
C GLY A 63 -18.51 8.37 -17.15
N ARG A 64 -18.42 7.05 -16.94
CA ARG A 64 -17.95 6.45 -15.67
C ARG A 64 -16.43 6.39 -15.66
N SER A 65 -15.84 6.52 -14.48
CA SER A 65 -14.39 6.46 -14.30
C SER A 65 -13.97 5.13 -13.69
N ILE A 66 -13.03 4.44 -14.34
CA ILE A 66 -12.44 3.21 -13.83
C ILE A 66 -11.29 3.58 -12.89
N ARG A 67 -11.30 3.01 -11.68
CA ARG A 67 -10.26 3.26 -10.68
C ARG A 67 -9.15 2.22 -10.77
N VAL A 68 -7.91 2.67 -10.73
CA VAL A 68 -6.70 1.85 -10.68
C VAL A 68 -5.87 2.29 -9.48
N ALA A 69 -5.54 1.34 -8.59
CA ALA A 69 -4.64 1.60 -7.48
C ALA A 69 -3.20 1.73 -7.99
N VAL A 70 -2.43 2.62 -7.38
CA VAL A 70 -1.05 2.89 -7.77
C VAL A 70 -0.22 3.08 -6.50
N SER A 71 0.99 2.51 -6.46
CA SER A 71 1.93 2.81 -5.38
C SER A 71 2.20 4.32 -5.33
N GLU A 72 1.90 4.96 -4.21
CA GLU A 72 1.72 6.42 -4.14
C GLU A 72 2.97 7.23 -4.58
N CYS A 73 4.18 6.69 -4.41
CA CYS A 73 5.41 7.32 -4.89
C CYS A 73 5.47 7.48 -6.42
N LEU A 74 4.78 6.63 -7.17
CA LEU A 74 4.64 6.69 -8.63
C LEU A 74 3.72 7.84 -9.09
N LEU A 75 2.96 8.44 -8.17
CA LEU A 75 2.12 9.62 -8.44
C LEU A 75 2.86 10.93 -8.18
N GLY A 76 4.19 10.91 -8.05
CA GLY A 76 5.00 12.12 -7.81
C GLY A 76 4.89 12.63 -6.37
N ARG A 77 4.34 11.85 -5.45
CA ARG A 77 4.27 12.20 -4.03
C ARG A 77 5.54 11.76 -3.32
N SER A 78 6.10 12.67 -2.52
CA SER A 78 7.31 12.45 -1.72
C SER A 78 7.03 11.53 -0.54
N VAL A 79 6.82 10.24 -0.78
CA VAL A 79 6.49 9.23 0.25
C VAL A 79 7.53 8.11 0.34
N ARG A 80 8.58 8.15 -0.48
CA ARG A 80 9.69 7.20 -0.38
C ARG A 80 10.45 7.40 0.94
N TRP A 81 11.22 6.38 1.32
CA TRP A 81 11.99 6.41 2.56
C TRP A 81 12.96 7.60 2.65
N ASN A 82 13.50 8.04 1.51
CA ASN A 82 14.39 9.20 1.40
C ASN A 82 13.66 10.54 1.26
N GLY A 83 12.32 10.57 1.30
CA GLY A 83 11.53 11.79 1.08
C GLY A 83 11.39 12.21 -0.39
N GLU A 84 11.77 11.35 -1.33
CA GLU A 84 11.61 11.58 -2.77
C GLU A 84 10.36 10.87 -3.33
N HIS A 85 10.16 10.99 -4.64
CA HIS A 85 9.13 10.30 -5.41
C HIS A 85 9.74 9.52 -6.59
N ASN A 86 8.92 8.75 -7.30
CA ASN A 86 9.31 8.04 -8.53
C ASN A 86 8.29 8.27 -9.66
N GLY A 87 7.75 9.50 -9.75
CA GLY A 87 6.65 9.85 -10.64
C GLY A 87 6.95 9.74 -12.14
N ASP A 88 8.20 9.92 -12.53
CA ASP A 88 8.63 9.96 -13.94
C ASP A 88 9.15 8.62 -14.46
N ALA A 89 9.11 7.57 -13.63
CA ALA A 89 9.69 6.27 -13.95
C ALA A 89 8.77 5.31 -14.73
N TRP A 90 7.61 5.80 -15.22
CA TRP A 90 6.60 4.98 -15.90
C TRP A 90 5.66 5.87 -16.73
N PRO A 91 4.88 5.32 -17.70
CA PRO A 91 3.99 6.08 -18.59
C PRO A 91 2.71 6.63 -17.92
N ARG A 92 2.84 7.24 -16.74
CA ARG A 92 1.76 7.79 -15.91
C ARG A 92 0.72 8.57 -16.70
N GLN A 93 1.17 9.55 -17.49
CA GLN A 93 0.29 10.48 -18.20
C GLN A 93 -0.60 9.77 -19.23
N ARG A 94 -0.16 8.63 -19.78
CA ARG A 94 -0.96 7.83 -20.72
C ARG A 94 -2.12 7.15 -19.99
N LEU A 95 -1.85 6.63 -18.79
CA LEU A 95 -2.86 5.93 -17.98
C LEU A 95 -3.81 6.89 -17.25
N GLU A 96 -3.37 8.08 -16.86
CA GLU A 96 -4.25 9.13 -16.28
C GLU A 96 -5.32 9.63 -17.26
N LYS A 97 -5.09 9.49 -18.57
CA LYS A 97 -6.11 9.82 -19.57
C LYS A 97 -7.27 8.82 -19.57
N VAL A 98 -7.01 7.57 -19.19
CA VAL A 98 -7.98 6.47 -19.28
C VAL A 98 -8.60 6.14 -17.93
N PHE A 99 -7.82 6.23 -16.86
CA PHE A 99 -8.18 5.76 -15.53
C PHE A 99 -8.05 6.85 -14.47
N THR A 100 -8.87 6.76 -13.42
CA THR A 100 -8.61 7.49 -12.17
C THR A 100 -7.60 6.71 -11.34
N LEU A 101 -6.42 7.28 -11.18
CA LEU A 101 -5.35 6.68 -10.38
C LEU A 101 -5.52 7.02 -8.90
N VAL A 102 -5.45 6.01 -8.04
CA VAL A 102 -5.59 6.16 -6.59
C VAL A 102 -4.31 5.72 -5.89
N GLY A 103 -3.68 6.64 -5.19
CA GLY A 103 -2.40 6.40 -4.52
C GLY A 103 -2.55 5.62 -3.22
N ILE A 104 -1.73 4.58 -3.06
CA ILE A 104 -1.62 3.80 -1.81
C ILE A 104 -0.14 3.62 -1.47
N CYS A 105 0.26 4.01 -0.26
CA CYS A 105 1.57 3.71 0.29
C CYS A 105 1.41 2.81 1.53
N PRO A 106 1.77 1.52 1.46
CA PRO A 106 1.61 0.64 2.61
C PRO A 106 2.51 1.02 3.79
N GLU A 107 3.70 1.56 3.54
CA GLU A 107 4.63 2.00 4.58
C GLU A 107 4.10 3.21 5.37
N VAL A 108 3.59 4.22 4.68
CA VAL A 108 2.92 5.36 5.33
C VAL A 108 1.60 4.92 5.96
N GLY A 109 0.86 4.03 5.30
CA GLY A 109 -0.41 3.47 5.77
C GLY A 109 -0.29 2.73 7.10
N ILE A 110 0.81 2.00 7.32
CA ILE A 110 1.09 1.38 8.62
C ILE A 110 1.62 2.38 9.66
N GLY A 111 1.86 3.65 9.30
CA GLY A 111 2.31 4.70 10.21
C GLY A 111 3.82 4.93 10.24
N MET A 112 4.57 4.52 9.20
CA MET A 112 5.97 4.94 9.08
C MET A 112 6.07 6.42 8.64
N GLY A 113 7.10 7.11 9.11
CA GLY A 113 7.37 8.50 8.75
C GLY A 113 7.90 8.69 7.32
N VAL A 114 8.03 9.97 6.95
CA VAL A 114 8.75 10.42 5.74
C VAL A 114 9.62 11.62 6.15
N PRO A 115 10.96 11.54 6.02
CA PRO A 115 11.75 10.37 5.65
C PRO A 115 11.74 9.28 6.75
N ARG A 116 12.22 8.08 6.42
CA ARG A 116 12.36 6.92 7.33
C ARG A 116 13.57 6.09 6.97
N HIS A 117 14.00 5.23 7.89
CA HIS A 117 15.03 4.25 7.57
C HIS A 117 14.53 3.23 6.53
N PRO A 118 15.40 2.75 5.62
CA PRO A 118 15.06 1.69 4.71
C PRO A 118 14.64 0.42 5.44
N ILE A 119 13.77 -0.35 4.79
CA ILE A 119 13.38 -1.70 5.19
C ILE A 119 13.92 -2.71 4.18
N GLN A 120 13.98 -3.98 4.55
CA GLN A 120 14.42 -5.06 3.66
C GLN A 120 13.70 -6.37 3.99
N LEU A 121 13.68 -7.29 3.02
CA LEU A 121 13.17 -8.64 3.23
C LEU A 121 14.27 -9.55 3.81
N VAL A 122 13.96 -10.30 4.86
CA VAL A 122 14.89 -11.25 5.52
C VAL A 122 14.22 -12.61 5.71
N GLY A 123 14.99 -13.69 5.52
CA GLY A 123 14.56 -15.08 5.71
C GLY A 123 14.08 -15.76 4.43
N GLU A 124 13.19 -16.74 4.58
CA GLU A 124 12.70 -17.55 3.46
C GLU A 124 11.89 -16.72 2.46
N ALA A 125 12.23 -16.72 1.16
CA ALA A 125 11.47 -15.90 0.20
C ALA A 125 10.03 -16.34 -0.07
N SER A 126 9.62 -17.53 0.40
CA SER A 126 8.22 -17.94 0.37
C SER A 126 7.37 -17.16 1.39
N ALA A 127 7.98 -16.72 2.50
CA ALA A 127 7.34 -15.97 3.57
C ALA A 127 8.38 -15.08 4.29
N PRO A 128 8.94 -14.06 3.62
CA PRO A 128 10.00 -13.26 4.20
C PRO A 128 9.45 -12.29 5.26
N ARG A 129 10.29 -11.94 6.22
CA ARG A 129 10.02 -10.85 7.18
C ARG A 129 10.46 -9.51 6.60
N VAL A 130 9.78 -8.43 6.95
CA VAL A 130 10.14 -7.06 6.58
C VAL A 130 10.69 -6.35 7.80
N VAL A 131 12.00 -6.11 7.83
CA VAL A 131 12.69 -5.51 8.98
C VAL A 131 13.35 -4.19 8.60
N ALA A 132 13.56 -3.31 9.59
CA ALA A 132 14.39 -2.12 9.39
C ALA A 132 15.86 -2.52 9.13
N VAL A 133 16.50 -1.89 8.15
CA VAL A 133 17.92 -2.16 7.84
C VAL A 133 18.84 -1.78 9.01
N ASN A 134 18.48 -0.76 9.78
CA ASN A 134 19.27 -0.27 10.90
C ASN A 134 18.96 -0.93 12.25
N ASP A 135 17.85 -1.66 12.36
CA ASP A 135 17.47 -2.39 13.58
C ASP A 135 16.61 -3.61 13.21
N PRO A 136 17.20 -4.82 13.13
CA PRO A 136 16.46 -6.05 12.81
C PRO A 136 15.36 -6.43 13.81
N ASN A 137 15.33 -5.82 15.01
CA ASN A 137 14.23 -6.05 15.98
C ASN A 137 12.96 -5.28 15.61
N LEU A 138 13.06 -4.29 14.71
CA LEU A 138 11.91 -3.58 14.18
C LEU A 138 11.33 -4.33 12.97
N ASP A 139 10.41 -5.24 13.26
CA ASP A 139 9.69 -6.05 12.28
C ASP A 139 8.33 -5.39 11.92
N TYR A 140 8.10 -5.17 10.63
CA TYR A 140 6.90 -4.54 10.09
C TYR A 140 5.98 -5.53 9.37
N THR A 141 6.31 -6.83 9.35
CA THR A 141 5.62 -7.87 8.57
C THR A 141 4.12 -7.91 8.89
N ASP A 142 3.77 -8.03 10.17
CA ASP A 142 2.37 -8.15 10.60
C ASP A 142 1.57 -6.87 10.32
N ARG A 143 2.20 -5.70 10.47
CA ARG A 143 1.57 -4.41 10.17
C ARG A 143 1.27 -4.29 8.68
N LEU A 144 2.20 -4.69 7.81
CA LEU A 144 2.01 -4.67 6.36
C LEU A 144 0.94 -5.67 5.90
N ASN A 145 0.91 -6.87 6.47
CA ASN A 145 -0.13 -7.87 6.21
C ASN A 145 -1.51 -7.40 6.70
N GLY A 146 -1.56 -6.81 7.90
CA GLY A 146 -2.78 -6.22 8.46
C GLY A 146 -3.29 -5.09 7.56
N TYR A 147 -2.41 -4.18 7.14
CA TYR A 147 -2.78 -3.10 6.24
C TYR A 147 -3.24 -3.58 4.86
N ALA A 148 -2.64 -4.64 4.31
CA ALA A 148 -3.16 -5.25 3.08
C ALA A 148 -4.59 -5.75 3.23
N SER A 149 -4.94 -6.30 4.41
CA SER A 149 -6.30 -6.73 4.73
C SER A 149 -7.26 -5.56 4.91
N GLU A 150 -6.79 -4.42 5.45
CA GLU A 150 -7.58 -3.18 5.51
C GLU A 150 -7.81 -2.59 4.12
N VAL A 151 -6.80 -2.62 3.26
CA VAL A 151 -6.88 -2.16 1.87
C VAL A 151 -7.75 -3.06 1.01
N ALA A 152 -7.88 -4.33 1.33
CA ALA A 152 -8.74 -5.28 0.61
C ALA A 152 -10.13 -4.69 0.35
N GLY A 153 -10.89 -4.31 1.39
CA GLY A 153 -12.22 -3.73 1.20
C GLY A 153 -12.26 -2.42 0.41
N MET A 154 -11.11 -1.78 0.22
CA MET A 154 -10.94 -0.56 -0.59
C MET A 154 -10.68 -0.87 -2.07
N LEU A 155 -10.25 -2.10 -2.38
CA LEU A 155 -10.00 -2.61 -3.74
C LEU A 155 -11.25 -3.16 -4.43
N ASP A 156 -12.39 -3.27 -3.75
CA ASP A 156 -13.63 -3.83 -4.32
C ASP A 156 -14.19 -3.03 -5.52
N ASP A 157 -13.85 -1.74 -5.63
CA ASP A 157 -14.18 -0.89 -6.79
C ASP A 157 -12.90 -0.36 -7.48
N VAL A 158 -11.85 -1.17 -7.45
CA VAL A 158 -10.59 -0.97 -8.17
C VAL A 158 -10.43 -2.11 -9.17
N HIS A 159 -10.06 -1.78 -10.40
CA HIS A 159 -9.99 -2.73 -11.51
C HIS A 159 -8.57 -3.02 -11.98
N GLY A 160 -7.57 -2.45 -11.32
CA GLY A 160 -6.16 -2.82 -11.49
C GLY A 160 -5.27 -2.20 -10.42
N TYR A 161 -4.04 -2.71 -10.30
CA TYR A 161 -3.04 -2.21 -9.36
C TYR A 161 -1.67 -2.11 -10.03
N ILE A 162 -1.07 -0.91 -9.99
CA ILE A 162 0.31 -0.64 -10.44
C ILE A 162 1.23 -0.52 -9.22
N PHE A 163 2.17 -1.46 -9.08
CA PHE A 163 3.08 -1.54 -7.96
C PHE A 163 4.42 -0.86 -8.25
N ALA A 164 5.03 -0.29 -7.22
CA ALA A 164 6.38 0.24 -7.30
C ALA A 164 7.40 -0.89 -7.27
N ASP A 165 8.31 -0.87 -8.22
CA ASP A 165 9.27 -1.93 -8.49
C ASP A 165 10.27 -2.11 -7.35
N ARG A 166 10.68 -3.36 -7.11
CA ARG A 166 11.76 -3.74 -6.18
C ARG A 166 11.57 -3.25 -4.73
N SER A 167 10.39 -2.77 -4.36
CA SER A 167 10.08 -2.36 -3.00
C SER A 167 9.86 -3.58 -2.09
N PRO A 168 10.47 -3.64 -0.88
CA PRO A 168 10.20 -4.68 0.13
C PRO A 168 8.73 -4.79 0.55
N SER A 169 7.95 -3.73 0.36
CA SER A 169 6.51 -3.72 0.63
C SER A 169 5.69 -3.99 -0.63
N CYS A 170 5.93 -3.24 -1.71
CA CYS A 170 5.07 -3.21 -2.90
C CYS A 170 5.54 -4.07 -4.08
N GLY A 171 6.82 -4.40 -4.25
CA GLY A 171 7.30 -4.96 -5.52
C GLY A 171 6.68 -6.33 -5.82
N LEU A 172 6.13 -6.54 -7.03
CA LEU A 172 5.51 -7.81 -7.39
C LEU A 172 6.53 -8.92 -7.68
N ALA A 173 7.71 -8.54 -8.16
CA ALA A 173 8.82 -9.45 -8.42
C ALA A 173 10.18 -8.77 -8.20
N GLY A 174 11.25 -9.58 -8.24
CA GLY A 174 12.63 -9.07 -8.22
C GLY A 174 13.07 -8.39 -6.93
N VAL A 175 12.31 -8.51 -5.84
CA VAL A 175 12.63 -7.88 -4.55
C VAL A 175 13.72 -8.70 -3.86
N LYS A 176 14.81 -8.07 -3.43
CA LYS A 176 15.92 -8.76 -2.77
C LYS A 176 15.48 -9.30 -1.40
N VAL A 177 15.78 -10.57 -1.15
CA VAL A 177 15.61 -11.23 0.15
C VAL A 177 16.99 -11.63 0.66
N PHE A 178 17.30 -11.24 1.90
CA PHE A 178 18.56 -11.51 2.57
C PHE A 178 18.39 -12.67 3.57
N ALA A 179 19.43 -13.47 3.76
CA ALA A 179 19.46 -14.44 4.84
C ALA A 179 19.62 -13.73 6.20
N GLU A 180 19.41 -14.45 7.31
CA GLU A 180 19.56 -13.92 8.67
C GLU A 180 20.99 -13.42 8.96
N ASP A 181 21.99 -13.90 8.24
CA ASP A 181 23.38 -13.44 8.33
C ASP A 181 23.68 -12.18 7.49
N GLY A 182 22.67 -11.64 6.79
CA GLY A 182 22.77 -10.46 5.93
C GLY A 182 23.29 -10.73 4.52
N SER A 183 23.62 -11.98 4.18
CA SER A 183 24.00 -12.35 2.81
C SER A 183 22.79 -12.30 1.87
N PHE A 184 23.02 -11.98 0.60
CA PHE A 184 21.95 -12.07 -0.40
C PHE A 184 21.58 -13.54 -0.60
N GLU A 185 20.31 -13.87 -0.48
CA GLU A 185 19.84 -15.23 -0.66
C GLU A 185 19.20 -15.41 -2.04
N ARG A 186 18.15 -14.64 -2.34
CA ARG A 186 17.33 -14.80 -3.53
C ARG A 186 16.44 -13.58 -3.80
N VAL A 187 15.63 -13.66 -4.86
CA VAL A 187 14.57 -12.69 -5.15
C VAL A 187 13.20 -13.22 -4.72
N GLY A 188 12.34 -12.30 -4.30
CA GLY A 188 10.98 -12.57 -3.87
C GLY A 188 10.03 -11.44 -4.25
N ARG A 189 8.95 -11.32 -3.47
CA ARG A 189 7.88 -10.33 -3.63
C ARG A 189 7.73 -9.55 -2.33
N GLY A 190 7.35 -8.29 -2.41
CA GLY A 190 7.04 -7.49 -1.24
C GLY A 190 5.85 -8.05 -0.46
N VAL A 191 5.91 -7.98 0.87
CA VAL A 191 4.93 -8.66 1.75
C VAL A 191 3.51 -8.14 1.54
N TYR A 192 3.35 -6.81 1.42
CA TYR A 192 2.04 -6.22 1.13
C TYR A 192 1.52 -6.63 -0.26
N ALA A 193 2.39 -6.60 -1.29
CA ALA A 193 2.03 -7.07 -2.63
C ALA A 193 1.60 -8.54 -2.64
N ALA A 194 2.28 -9.40 -1.89
CA ALA A 194 1.93 -10.81 -1.75
C ALA A 194 0.53 -10.98 -1.13
N ALA A 195 0.24 -10.25 -0.05
CA ALA A 195 -1.06 -10.28 0.61
C ALA A 195 -2.19 -9.77 -0.31
N VAL A 196 -1.99 -8.65 -1.02
CA VAL A 196 -2.98 -8.12 -1.98
C VAL A 196 -3.26 -9.14 -3.10
N ARG A 197 -2.21 -9.76 -3.67
CA ARG A 197 -2.36 -10.77 -4.71
C ARG A 197 -3.06 -12.04 -4.24
N ALA A 198 -2.88 -12.43 -2.98
CA ALA A 198 -3.58 -13.56 -2.39
C ALA A 198 -5.08 -13.26 -2.17
N GLY A 199 -5.42 -12.04 -1.74
CA GLY A 199 -6.82 -11.62 -1.56
C GLY A 199 -7.57 -11.33 -2.86
N TYR A 200 -6.87 -10.84 -3.88
CA TYR A 200 -7.44 -10.43 -5.18
C TYR A 200 -6.72 -11.09 -6.35
N PRO A 201 -6.77 -12.43 -6.50
CA PRO A 201 -6.02 -13.14 -7.53
C PRO A 201 -6.40 -12.70 -8.96
N ASP A 202 -7.64 -12.28 -9.19
CA ASP A 202 -8.11 -11.86 -10.51
C ASP A 202 -7.91 -10.37 -10.81
N LEU A 203 -7.48 -9.58 -9.81
CA LEU A 203 -7.19 -8.15 -10.01
C LEU A 203 -5.95 -7.99 -10.89
N PRO A 204 -6.07 -7.32 -12.07
CA PRO A 204 -4.92 -7.02 -12.91
C PRO A 204 -3.84 -6.28 -12.12
N ALA A 205 -2.62 -6.80 -12.13
CA ALA A 205 -1.51 -6.27 -11.34
C ALA A 205 -0.23 -6.24 -12.17
N VAL A 206 0.53 -5.16 -12.07
CA VAL A 206 1.74 -4.94 -12.87
C VAL A 206 2.78 -4.13 -12.08
N ASP A 207 4.06 -4.42 -12.30
CA ASP A 207 5.19 -3.62 -11.80
C ASP A 207 5.40 -2.45 -12.77
N ALA A 208 5.54 -1.22 -12.25
CA ALA A 208 5.53 -0.01 -13.05
C ALA A 208 6.64 0.05 -14.14
N GLU A 209 7.82 -0.51 -13.87
CA GLU A 209 8.95 -0.56 -14.80
C GLU A 209 8.64 -1.38 -16.06
N THR A 210 7.70 -2.32 -15.97
CA THR A 210 7.32 -3.17 -17.10
C THR A 210 6.38 -2.47 -18.09
N LEU A 211 5.75 -1.36 -17.67
CA LEU A 211 4.80 -0.61 -18.49
C LEU A 211 5.47 0.21 -19.61
N ASP A 212 6.80 0.31 -19.61
CA ASP A 212 7.55 0.87 -20.74
C ASP A 212 7.49 -0.04 -21.99
N ASP A 213 7.22 -1.34 -21.83
CA ASP A 213 6.90 -2.23 -22.96
C ASP A 213 5.43 -2.01 -23.37
N GLU A 214 5.23 -1.51 -24.59
CA GLU A 214 3.92 -1.21 -25.16
C GLU A 214 2.96 -2.41 -25.15
N ARG A 215 3.47 -3.64 -25.24
CA ARG A 215 2.64 -4.85 -25.19
C ARG A 215 2.10 -5.07 -23.78
N VAL A 216 2.96 -4.91 -22.76
CA VAL A 216 2.58 -5.04 -21.36
C VAL A 216 1.57 -3.96 -20.98
N LEU A 217 1.80 -2.72 -21.41
CA LEU A 217 0.86 -1.62 -21.22
C LEU A 217 -0.51 -1.93 -21.84
N LEU A 218 -0.54 -2.37 -23.10
CA LEU A 218 -1.77 -2.71 -23.80
C LEU A 218 -2.52 -3.86 -23.09
N ASP A 219 -1.81 -4.93 -22.75
CA ASP A 219 -2.40 -6.08 -22.06
C ASP A 219 -2.93 -5.71 -20.67
N PHE A 220 -2.21 -4.85 -19.93
CA PHE A 220 -2.68 -4.34 -18.65
C PHE A 220 -3.98 -3.52 -18.81
N VAL A 221 -4.01 -2.56 -19.74
CA VAL A 221 -5.20 -1.74 -20.00
C VAL A 221 -6.40 -2.60 -20.39
N LEU A 222 -6.22 -3.57 -21.27
CA LEU A 222 -7.28 -4.49 -21.67
C LEU A 222 -7.78 -5.35 -20.51
N SER A 223 -6.87 -5.80 -19.65
CA SER A 223 -7.21 -6.58 -18.45
C SER A 223 -8.03 -5.74 -17.46
N VAL A 224 -7.67 -4.46 -17.27
CA VAL A 224 -8.43 -3.53 -16.43
C VAL A 224 -9.83 -3.27 -17.00
N LEU A 225 -9.93 -3.00 -18.31
CA LEU A 225 -11.23 -2.83 -18.99
C LEU A 225 -12.09 -4.10 -18.90
N THR A 226 -11.45 -5.27 -18.95
CA THR A 226 -12.11 -6.56 -18.79
C THR A 226 -12.63 -6.77 -17.38
N SER A 227 -11.80 -6.49 -16.37
CA SER A 227 -12.20 -6.51 -14.96
C SER A 227 -13.38 -5.57 -14.68
N TYR A 228 -13.44 -4.42 -15.36
CA TYR A 228 -14.57 -3.49 -15.27
C TYR A 228 -15.85 -3.97 -15.99
N GLY A 229 -15.74 -4.95 -16.91
CA GLY A 229 -16.88 -5.53 -17.64
C GLY A 229 -17.14 -4.95 -19.04
N VAL A 230 -16.12 -4.40 -19.71
CA VAL A 230 -16.27 -3.75 -21.04
C VAL A 230 -16.35 -4.76 -22.21
N VAL A 231 -16.14 -6.06 -21.97
CA VAL A 231 -15.62 -7.00 -23.01
C VAL A 231 -16.58 -7.39 -24.14
N ASP A 232 -17.87 -7.07 -24.11
CA ASP A 232 -18.81 -7.65 -25.09
C ASP A 232 -19.34 -6.67 -26.15
N ARG A 233 -18.79 -5.46 -26.28
CA ARG A 233 -19.35 -4.42 -27.18
C ARG A 233 -18.51 -3.97 -28.37
N ALA A 234 -17.24 -4.38 -28.49
CA ALA A 234 -16.40 -3.89 -29.59
C ALA A 234 -15.43 -4.95 -30.12
N ALA A 235 -15.78 -5.57 -31.25
CA ALA A 235 -14.77 -6.08 -32.17
C ALA A 235 -13.83 -4.90 -32.52
N GLY A 236 -12.54 -4.99 -32.16
CA GLY A 236 -11.57 -3.91 -32.37
C GLY A 236 -11.10 -3.16 -31.11
N LEU A 237 -11.49 -3.55 -29.89
CA LEU A 237 -11.05 -2.90 -28.65
C LEU A 237 -9.51 -2.79 -28.53
N ARG A 238 -8.78 -3.82 -28.98
CA ARG A 238 -7.31 -3.80 -29.01
C ARG A 238 -6.74 -2.69 -29.86
N ASP A 239 -7.27 -2.50 -31.07
CA ASP A 239 -6.80 -1.47 -32.00
C ASP A 239 -7.22 -0.07 -31.51
N LEU A 240 -8.40 0.05 -30.91
CA LEU A 240 -8.88 1.29 -30.29
C LEU A 240 -7.98 1.72 -29.11
N VAL A 241 -7.67 0.79 -28.20
CA VAL A 241 -6.80 1.07 -27.05
C VAL A 241 -5.40 1.42 -27.53
N ARG A 242 -4.85 0.69 -28.51
CA ARG A 242 -3.52 1.00 -29.08
C ARG A 242 -3.46 2.41 -29.67
N GLY A 243 -4.47 2.82 -30.44
CA GLY A 243 -4.56 4.18 -30.99
C GLY A 243 -4.75 5.26 -29.93
N SER A 244 -5.45 4.94 -28.83
CA SER A 244 -5.67 5.88 -27.71
C SER A 244 -4.40 6.13 -26.88
N LEU A 245 -3.57 5.10 -26.72
CA LEU A 245 -2.36 5.19 -25.90
C LEU A 245 -1.18 5.86 -26.65
N ASN A 246 -1.17 5.88 -27.98
CA ASN A 246 -0.13 6.50 -28.81
C ASN A 246 -0.74 7.54 -29.77
N PRO A 247 -1.04 8.76 -29.30
CA PRO A 247 -1.57 9.84 -30.14
C PRO A 247 -0.54 10.41 -31.11
#